data_AF-A0A7C1J5V6-F1
#
_entry.id   AF-A0A7C1J5V6-F1
#
_cell.length_a   1.000
_cell.length_b   1.000
_cell.length_c   1.000
_cell.angle_alpha   90.00
_cell.angle_beta   90.00
_cell.angle_gamma   90.00
#
_symmetry.space_group_name_H-M   'P 1'
#
loop_
_entity.id
_entity.type
_entity.pdbx_description
1 polymer ?
#
loop_
_entity_poly.entity_id
_entity_poly.type
_entity_poly.pdbx_seq_one_letter_code
_entity_poly.pdbx_strand_id
1 'polypeptide(L)'
;MLKRVGFKIPELWDPKFLDSLPKRRADEVQAVRPGVTPAELAKLRDELIGLEKLPPQQQGYAFERLLQELFSLYNLAPRTAFRLVGEQIDGSFQFDAHTYLVEAKWQRQQTPEADLLVFGEKVESKSTWSRGLFISRSGFTQRGLEAFSTGRSTNIIGMSGQDLCFILDGEMSLTDSIECKARWAAETGGFYISVFDLVRGGMQRGS
;
A
#
# COMPACT_ATOMS: atom_id res chain seq x y z
N MET A 1 15.00 -3.83 -47.25
CA MET A 1 16.27 -4.14 -46.55
C MET A 1 16.73 -2.90 -45.79
N LEU A 2 16.15 -2.64 -44.61
CA LEU A 2 16.46 -1.47 -43.78
C LEU A 2 17.77 -1.74 -43.00
N LYS A 3 18.85 -1.06 -43.40
CA LYS A 3 20.12 -1.08 -42.68
C LYS A 3 19.93 -0.39 -41.32
N ARG A 4 20.18 -1.15 -40.26
CA ARG A 4 20.37 -0.72 -38.86
C ARG A 4 21.08 0.64 -38.81
N VAL A 5 20.37 1.66 -38.32
CA VAL A 5 21.00 2.89 -37.85
C VAL A 5 21.68 2.54 -36.52
N GLY A 6 22.97 2.24 -36.59
CA GLY A 6 23.82 2.07 -35.42
C GLY A 6 24.16 3.42 -34.84
N PHE A 7 23.31 3.95 -33.97
CA PHE A 7 23.66 5.09 -33.13
C PHE A 7 24.72 4.61 -32.13
N LYS A 8 26.00 4.81 -32.47
CA LYS A 8 27.11 4.68 -31.52
C LYS A 8 27.45 6.08 -31.06
N ILE A 9 27.06 6.43 -29.84
CA ILE A 9 27.49 7.66 -29.16
C ILE A 9 28.95 7.42 -28.75
N PRO A 10 29.94 8.03 -29.40
CA PRO A 10 31.36 7.70 -29.21
C PRO A 10 31.84 7.97 -27.77
N GLU A 11 31.27 8.99 -27.12
CA GLU A 11 31.63 9.41 -25.76
C GLU A 11 31.33 8.33 -24.72
N LEU A 12 30.33 7.47 -24.95
CA LEU A 12 29.96 6.39 -24.04
C LEU A 12 30.94 5.20 -24.04
N TRP A 13 31.92 5.19 -24.94
CA TRP A 13 32.95 4.15 -25.03
C TRP A 13 34.35 4.68 -24.73
N ASP A 14 34.48 5.95 -24.38
CA ASP A 14 35.75 6.53 -23.95
C ASP A 14 36.09 6.04 -22.54
N PRO A 15 37.22 5.32 -22.35
CA PRO A 15 37.67 4.87 -21.03
C PRO A 15 37.80 6.02 -20.03
N LYS A 16 38.23 7.21 -20.47
CA LYS A 16 38.38 8.37 -19.59
C LYS A 16 37.03 8.91 -19.12
N PHE A 17 36.02 8.89 -19.99
CA PHE A 17 34.65 9.28 -19.64
C PHE A 17 34.06 8.27 -18.65
N LEU A 18 34.18 6.97 -18.94
CA LEU A 18 33.71 5.89 -18.05
C LEU A 18 34.39 5.94 -16.68
N ASP A 19 35.67 6.28 -16.61
CA ASP A 19 36.42 6.46 -15.36
C ASP A 19 36.06 7.77 -14.63
N SER A 20 35.58 8.78 -15.36
CA SER A 20 35.10 10.06 -14.81
C SER A 20 33.66 10.02 -14.31
N LEU A 21 32.88 9.02 -14.74
CA LEU A 21 31.53 8.83 -14.23
C LEU A 21 31.61 8.69 -12.71
N PRO A 22 30.75 9.40 -11.95
CA PRO A 22 30.68 9.19 -10.52
C PRO A 22 30.43 7.69 -10.31
N LYS A 23 31.44 6.99 -9.75
CA LYS A 23 31.24 5.64 -9.26
C LYS A 23 30.12 5.77 -8.25
N ARG A 24 28.92 5.33 -8.64
CA ARG A 24 27.80 5.21 -7.71
C ARG A 24 28.40 4.45 -6.54
N ARG A 25 28.62 5.12 -5.41
CA ARG A 25 29.03 4.42 -4.20
C ARG A 25 27.97 3.36 -4.03
N ALA A 26 28.35 2.10 -4.13
CA ALA A 26 27.45 1.01 -3.80
C ALA A 26 26.86 1.22 -2.39
N ASP A 27 27.58 1.99 -1.55
CA ASP A 27 27.19 2.43 -0.22
C ASP A 27 26.05 3.46 -0.19
N GLU A 28 25.77 4.22 -1.26
CA GLU A 28 24.67 5.20 -1.30
C GLU A 28 23.31 4.59 -1.70
N VAL A 29 23.28 3.31 -2.07
CA VAL A 29 22.03 2.58 -2.36
C VAL A 29 21.54 1.78 -1.15
N GLN A 30 22.36 1.61 -0.11
CA GLN A 30 21.97 0.92 1.10
C GLN A 30 22.59 1.60 2.32
N ALA A 31 22.15 2.82 2.62
CA ALA A 31 22.08 3.19 4.03
C ALA A 31 21.05 2.23 4.66
N VAL A 32 21.53 1.10 5.17
CA VAL A 32 20.77 0.16 5.99
C VAL A 32 20.32 0.95 7.21
N ARG A 33 19.16 1.62 7.09
CA ARG A 33 18.39 2.00 8.26
C ARG A 33 18.11 0.68 8.99
N PRO A 34 18.23 0.64 10.33
CA PRO A 34 17.74 -0.51 11.07
C PRO A 34 16.29 -0.75 10.60
N GLY A 35 15.99 -1.99 10.21
CA GLY A 35 14.65 -2.36 9.79
C GLY A 35 13.63 -2.02 10.87
N VAL A 36 12.35 -1.94 10.48
CA VAL A 36 11.25 -1.70 11.41
C VAL A 36 11.38 -2.59 12.64
N THR A 37 11.48 -1.99 13.83
CA THR A 37 11.75 -2.74 15.05
C THR A 37 10.45 -3.27 15.67
N PRO A 38 10.48 -4.41 16.39
CA PRO A 38 9.32 -4.90 17.12
C PRO A 38 8.77 -3.90 18.15
N ALA A 39 9.63 -3.04 18.72
CA ALA A 39 9.21 -2.02 19.69
C ALA A 39 8.40 -0.89 19.02
N GLU A 40 8.76 -0.47 17.82
CA GLU A 40 8.00 0.53 17.06
C GLU A 40 6.62 -0.01 16.64
N LEU A 41 6.56 -1.29 16.22
CA LEU A 41 5.30 -1.95 15.90
C LEU A 41 4.41 -2.12 17.13
N ALA A 42 4.99 -2.53 18.26
CA ALA A 42 4.27 -2.65 19.53
C ALA A 42 3.69 -1.30 19.98
N LYS A 43 4.43 -0.19 19.82
CA LYS A 43 3.92 1.16 20.10
C LYS A 43 2.68 1.47 19.25
N LEU A 44 2.75 1.25 17.94
CA LEU A 44 1.62 1.50 17.03
C LEU A 44 0.43 0.58 17.32
N ARG A 45 0.66 -0.67 17.73
CA ARG A 45 -0.41 -1.58 18.18
C ARG A 45 -1.13 -1.04 19.41
N ASP A 46 -0.38 -0.61 20.42
CA ASP A 46 -0.97 -0.10 21.66
C ASP A 46 -1.77 1.18 21.40
N GLU A 47 -1.29 2.03 20.48
CA GLU A 47 -2.04 3.19 19.98
C GLU A 47 -3.32 2.79 19.25
N LEU A 48 -3.26 1.79 18.36
CA LEU A 48 -4.43 1.28 17.62
C LEU A 48 -5.53 0.80 18.57
N ILE A 49 -5.16 0.04 19.60
CA ILE A 49 -6.08 -0.42 20.66
C ILE A 49 -6.62 0.77 21.46
N GLY A 50 -5.77 1.76 21.73
CA GLY A 50 -6.13 2.98 22.45
C GLY A 50 -7.20 3.83 21.75
N LEU A 51 -7.31 3.75 20.42
CA LEU A 51 -8.27 4.56 19.65
C LEU A 51 -9.72 4.34 20.08
N GLU A 52 -10.09 3.14 20.54
CA GLU A 52 -11.47 2.84 20.97
C GLU A 52 -11.94 3.72 22.14
N LYS A 53 -11.00 4.27 22.92
CA LYS A 53 -11.28 5.13 24.07
C LYS A 53 -11.56 6.57 23.67
N LEU A 54 -11.30 6.95 22.41
CA LEU A 54 -11.54 8.31 21.92
C LEU A 54 -13.01 8.53 21.55
N PRO A 55 -13.50 9.78 21.57
CA PRO A 55 -14.82 10.12 21.03
C PRO A 55 -14.95 9.74 19.54
N PRO A 56 -16.13 9.31 19.04
CA PRO A 56 -16.29 8.74 17.70
C PRO A 56 -15.67 9.55 16.55
N GLN A 57 -15.81 10.88 16.56
CA GLN A 57 -15.23 11.74 15.52
C GLN A 57 -13.70 11.76 15.56
N GLN A 58 -13.10 11.69 16.75
CA GLN A 58 -11.65 11.72 16.91
C GLN A 58 -11.00 10.39 16.52
N GLN A 59 -11.75 9.30 16.57
CA GLN A 59 -11.24 7.97 16.22
C GLN A 59 -10.79 7.89 14.76
N GLY A 60 -11.59 8.43 13.82
CA GLY A 60 -11.25 8.46 12.40
C GLY A 60 -9.95 9.21 12.13
N TYR A 61 -9.85 10.46 12.62
CA TYR A 61 -8.63 11.26 12.46
C TYR A 61 -7.41 10.63 13.15
N ALA A 62 -7.59 10.01 14.32
CA ALA A 62 -6.49 9.31 15.00
C ALA A 62 -6.06 8.06 14.23
N PHE A 63 -6.99 7.34 13.60
CA PHE A 63 -6.70 6.21 12.75
C PHE A 63 -5.93 6.61 11.49
N GLU A 64 -6.33 7.69 10.81
CA GLU A 64 -5.59 8.24 9.68
C GLU A 64 -4.14 8.60 10.07
N ARG A 65 -3.94 9.25 11.22
CA ARG A 65 -2.59 9.58 11.72
C ARG A 65 -1.75 8.33 12.00
N LEU A 66 -2.34 7.32 12.64
CA LEU A 66 -1.65 6.06 12.92
C LEU A 66 -1.19 5.38 11.62
N LEU A 67 -2.03 5.39 10.58
CA LEU A 67 -1.67 4.83 9.27
C LEU A 67 -0.54 5.63 8.60
N GLN A 68 -0.55 6.96 8.71
CA GLN A 68 0.55 7.81 8.21
C GLN A 68 1.87 7.48 8.91
N GLU A 69 1.86 7.27 10.22
CA GLU A 69 3.04 6.86 10.99
C GLU A 69 3.52 5.47 10.56
N LEU A 70 2.60 4.51 10.41
CA LEU A 70 2.91 3.17 9.91
C LEU A 70 3.54 3.21 8.51
N PHE A 71 2.96 3.94 7.55
CA PHE A 71 3.55 4.07 6.22
C PHE A 71 4.92 4.78 6.24
N SER A 72 5.10 5.76 7.12
CA SER A 72 6.37 6.46 7.30
C SER A 72 7.45 5.52 7.85
N LEU A 73 7.09 4.67 8.81
CA LEU A 73 7.96 3.65 9.40
C LEU A 73 8.51 2.68 8.35
N TYR A 74 7.68 2.34 7.35
CA TYR A 74 8.05 1.53 6.19
C TYR A 74 8.66 2.33 5.02
N ASN A 75 8.95 3.62 5.20
CA ASN A 75 9.54 4.52 4.19
C ASN A 75 8.73 4.64 2.89
N LEU A 76 7.41 4.56 2.97
CA LEU A 76 6.52 4.59 1.79
C LEU A 76 6.20 6.02 1.31
N ALA A 77 6.93 7.04 1.77
CA ALA A 77 6.71 8.45 1.42
C ALA A 77 5.22 8.87 1.48
N PRO A 78 4.55 8.69 2.63
CA PRO A 78 3.12 8.93 2.71
C PRO A 78 2.80 10.44 2.67
N ARG A 79 1.60 10.74 2.18
CA ARG A 79 0.99 12.07 2.17
C ARG A 79 -0.33 12.01 2.92
N THR A 80 -0.58 13.03 3.74
CA THR A 80 -1.83 13.23 4.46
C THR A 80 -3.01 13.47 3.51
N ALA A 81 -4.22 13.47 4.07
CA ALA A 81 -5.45 13.74 3.34
C ALA A 81 -5.36 15.01 2.48
N PHE A 82 -5.96 14.96 1.29
CA PHE A 82 -6.02 16.08 0.37
C PHE A 82 -7.36 16.13 -0.35
N ARG A 83 -7.72 17.32 -0.82
CA ARG A 83 -8.96 17.57 -1.56
C ARG A 83 -8.66 17.88 -3.02
N LEU A 84 -9.37 17.19 -3.89
CA LEU A 84 -9.51 17.54 -5.30
C LEU A 84 -10.89 18.17 -5.49
N VAL A 85 -11.17 18.71 -6.69
CA VAL A 85 -12.45 19.34 -6.98
C VAL A 85 -13.58 18.31 -6.83
N GLY A 86 -14.36 18.43 -5.76
CA GLY A 86 -15.49 17.53 -5.46
C GLY A 86 -15.14 16.21 -4.77
N GLU A 87 -13.88 15.97 -4.41
CA GLU A 87 -13.41 14.68 -3.91
C GLU A 87 -12.42 14.83 -2.74
N GLN A 88 -12.58 14.00 -1.70
CA GLN A 88 -11.63 13.87 -0.60
C GLN A 88 -10.98 12.48 -0.64
N ILE A 89 -9.66 12.46 -0.49
CA ILE A 89 -8.82 11.27 -0.34
C ILE A 89 -8.12 11.38 1.02
N ASP A 90 -8.16 10.30 1.81
CA ASP A 90 -7.64 10.29 3.19
C ASP A 90 -6.11 10.23 3.24
N GLY A 91 -5.48 9.77 2.16
CA GLY A 91 -4.03 9.87 1.99
C GLY A 91 -3.52 9.18 0.75
N SER A 92 -2.19 9.15 0.62
CA SER A 92 -1.52 8.33 -0.40
C SER A 92 -0.12 7.95 0.03
N PHE A 93 0.47 6.95 -0.60
CA PHE A 93 1.87 6.58 -0.43
C PHE A 93 2.47 5.99 -1.72
N GLN A 94 3.79 5.87 -1.79
CA GLN A 94 4.52 5.28 -2.91
C GLN A 94 4.98 3.87 -2.54
N PHE A 95 4.71 2.91 -3.41
CA PHE A 95 5.20 1.54 -3.28
C PHE A 95 5.36 0.90 -4.65
N ASP A 96 6.51 0.27 -4.89
CA ASP A 96 6.82 -0.46 -6.13
C ASP A 96 6.49 0.31 -7.42
N ALA A 97 6.95 1.57 -7.52
CA ALA A 97 6.68 2.49 -8.63
C ALA A 97 5.19 2.84 -8.89
N HIS A 98 4.29 2.48 -7.96
CA HIS A 98 2.89 2.86 -7.99
C HIS A 98 2.56 3.86 -6.88
N THR A 99 1.59 4.73 -7.14
CA THR A 99 0.96 5.55 -6.12
C THR A 99 -0.28 4.84 -5.61
N TYR A 100 -0.31 4.53 -4.32
CA TYR A 100 -1.49 4.00 -3.65
C TYR A 100 -2.28 5.15 -3.03
N LEU A 101 -3.52 5.34 -3.45
CA LEU A 101 -4.50 6.16 -2.73
C LEU A 101 -5.03 5.36 -1.54
N VAL A 102 -5.31 6.05 -0.45
CA VAL A 102 -5.78 5.44 0.80
C VAL A 102 -7.16 5.98 1.15
N GLU A 103 -8.06 5.07 1.49
CA GLU A 103 -9.30 5.35 2.20
C GLU A 103 -9.24 4.60 3.54
N ALA A 104 -9.48 5.32 4.64
CA ALA A 104 -9.34 4.80 6.00
C ALA A 104 -10.68 4.90 6.74
N LYS A 105 -11.31 3.75 7.01
CA LYS A 105 -12.64 3.68 7.61
C LYS A 105 -12.59 3.14 9.02
N TRP A 106 -12.78 4.04 10.00
CA TRP A 106 -12.98 3.68 11.40
C TRP A 106 -14.47 3.63 11.75
N GLN A 107 -15.09 2.47 11.55
CA GLN A 107 -16.49 2.22 11.93
C GLN A 107 -16.63 0.85 12.60
N ARG A 108 -17.69 0.67 13.39
CA ARG A 108 -17.98 -0.61 14.03
C ARG A 108 -18.63 -1.60 13.05
N GLN A 109 -19.45 -1.09 12.14
CA GLN A 109 -20.09 -1.88 11.10
C GLN A 109 -19.07 -2.25 10.03
N GLN A 110 -19.23 -3.43 9.43
CA GLN A 110 -18.44 -3.85 8.28
C GLN A 110 -18.75 -2.97 7.07
N THR A 111 -17.74 -2.75 6.23
CA THR A 111 -17.88 -1.91 5.03
C THR A 111 -18.78 -2.60 3.99
N PRO A 112 -19.84 -1.92 3.51
CA PRO A 112 -20.69 -2.41 2.43
C PRO A 112 -20.03 -2.20 1.05
N GLU A 113 -20.56 -2.86 0.03
CA GLU A 113 -20.11 -2.73 -1.37
C GLU A 113 -20.11 -1.27 -1.87
N ALA A 114 -21.14 -0.49 -1.51
CA ALA A 114 -21.31 0.87 -2.00
C ALA A 114 -20.09 1.76 -1.71
N ASP A 115 -19.46 1.59 -0.55
CA ASP A 115 -18.27 2.34 -0.17
C ASP A 115 -17.05 1.93 -1.03
N LEU A 116 -16.97 0.65 -1.38
CA LEU A 116 -15.91 0.12 -2.25
C LEU A 116 -16.05 0.64 -3.68
N LEU A 117 -17.28 0.71 -4.19
CA LEU A 117 -17.57 1.28 -5.51
C LEU A 117 -17.20 2.76 -5.56
N VAL A 118 -17.62 3.54 -4.56
CA VAL A 118 -17.27 4.97 -4.46
C VAL A 118 -15.75 5.16 -4.44
N PHE A 119 -15.01 4.38 -3.66
CA PHE A 119 -13.56 4.47 -3.65
C PHE A 119 -12.92 3.99 -4.96
N GLY A 120 -13.44 2.92 -5.56
CA GLY A 120 -12.99 2.42 -6.86
C GLY A 120 -13.09 3.48 -7.94
N GLU A 121 -14.22 4.18 -8.04
CA GLU A 121 -14.40 5.30 -8.98
C GLU A 121 -13.37 6.42 -8.77
N LYS A 122 -13.07 6.76 -7.51
CA LYS A 122 -12.03 7.74 -7.19
C LYS A 122 -10.67 7.31 -7.73
N VAL A 123 -10.29 6.05 -7.55
CA VAL A 123 -8.98 5.52 -8.01
C VAL A 123 -8.94 5.39 -9.54
N GLU A 124 -9.99 4.89 -10.17
CA GLU A 124 -10.12 4.76 -11.63
C GLU A 124 -10.07 6.13 -12.34
N SER A 125 -10.55 7.19 -11.69
CA SER A 125 -10.46 8.56 -12.22
C SER A 125 -9.05 9.16 -12.23
N LYS A 126 -8.07 8.47 -11.63
CA LYS A 126 -6.66 8.91 -11.59
C LYS A 126 -5.87 8.32 -12.75
N SER A 127 -4.55 8.44 -12.64
CA SER A 127 -3.68 7.87 -13.65
C SER A 127 -3.77 6.34 -13.66
N THR A 128 -3.46 5.73 -14.80
CA THR A 128 -3.51 4.27 -15.00
C THR A 128 -2.54 3.49 -14.10
N TRP A 129 -1.53 4.16 -13.52
CA TRP A 129 -0.60 3.59 -12.54
C TRP A 129 -1.02 3.82 -11.07
N SER A 130 -2.16 4.47 -10.84
CA SER A 130 -2.72 4.61 -9.49
C SER A 130 -3.36 3.30 -9.05
N ARG A 131 -3.11 2.95 -7.79
CA ARG A 131 -3.74 1.82 -7.09
C ARG A 131 -4.47 2.34 -5.86
N GLY A 132 -5.37 1.54 -5.29
CA GLY A 132 -6.06 1.87 -4.06
C GLY A 132 -5.75 0.87 -2.95
N LEU A 133 -5.65 1.38 -1.72
CA LEU A 133 -5.66 0.59 -0.50
C LEU A 133 -6.83 1.08 0.37
N PHE A 134 -7.85 0.24 0.51
CA PHE A 134 -8.98 0.50 1.40
C PHE A 134 -8.73 -0.20 2.73
N ILE A 135 -8.68 0.58 3.81
CA ILE A 135 -8.41 0.06 5.15
C ILE A 135 -9.65 0.21 6.02
N SER A 136 -10.24 -0.91 6.44
CA SER A 136 -11.44 -0.92 7.30
C SER A 136 -11.18 -1.56 8.65
N ARG A 137 -11.41 -0.81 9.73
CA ARG A 137 -11.25 -1.32 11.11
C ARG A 137 -12.07 -2.60 11.35
N SER A 138 -13.32 -2.64 10.88
CA SER A 138 -14.21 -3.79 11.04
C SER A 138 -14.20 -4.75 9.85
N GLY A 139 -13.37 -4.51 8.83
CA GLY A 139 -13.34 -5.30 7.60
C GLY A 139 -14.55 -5.07 6.70
N PHE A 140 -14.89 -6.07 5.90
CA PHE A 140 -15.82 -5.96 4.77
C PHE A 140 -16.96 -6.95 4.90
N THR A 141 -18.14 -6.58 4.40
CA THR A 141 -19.29 -7.49 4.35
C THR A 141 -19.06 -8.59 3.30
N GLN A 142 -19.46 -9.83 3.61
CA GLN A 142 -19.34 -10.95 2.66
C GLN A 142 -20.01 -10.66 1.32
N ARG A 143 -21.23 -10.10 1.36
CA ARG A 143 -21.95 -9.66 0.16
C ARG A 143 -21.19 -8.60 -0.63
N GLY A 144 -20.53 -7.66 0.04
CA GLY A 144 -19.73 -6.65 -0.63
C GLY A 144 -18.49 -7.22 -1.32
N LEU A 145 -17.84 -8.23 -0.72
CA LEU A 145 -16.71 -8.93 -1.34
C LEU A 145 -17.13 -9.69 -2.59
N GLU A 146 -18.25 -10.43 -2.53
CA GLU A 146 -18.79 -11.21 -3.64
C GLU A 146 -19.24 -10.33 -4.81
N ALA A 147 -20.00 -9.28 -4.53
CA ALA A 147 -20.53 -8.38 -5.55
C ALA A 147 -19.41 -7.57 -6.23
N PHE A 148 -18.45 -7.07 -5.45
CA PHE A 148 -17.32 -6.31 -6.00
C PHE A 148 -16.38 -7.17 -6.87
N SER A 149 -16.15 -8.44 -6.47
CA SER A 149 -15.23 -9.33 -7.20
C SER A 149 -15.83 -9.92 -8.50
N THR A 150 -17.15 -9.88 -8.67
CA THR A 150 -17.83 -10.44 -9.85
C THR A 150 -18.08 -9.42 -10.97
N GLY A 151 -17.85 -8.13 -10.70
CA GLY A 151 -18.31 -7.04 -11.57
C GLY A 151 -17.26 -6.36 -12.45
N ARG A 152 -15.99 -6.23 -12.01
CA ARG A 152 -14.95 -5.43 -12.71
C ARG A 152 -13.52 -5.83 -12.36
N SER A 153 -12.58 -5.52 -13.24
CA SER A 153 -11.15 -5.47 -12.89
C SER A 153 -10.91 -4.37 -11.85
N THR A 154 -10.32 -4.70 -10.70
CA THR A 154 -10.04 -3.74 -9.63
C THR A 154 -8.54 -3.43 -9.56
N ASN A 155 -8.20 -2.14 -9.47
CA ASN A 155 -6.86 -1.68 -9.08
C ASN A 155 -6.80 -1.30 -7.58
N ILE A 156 -7.84 -1.66 -6.81
CA ILE A 156 -7.92 -1.46 -5.37
C ILE A 156 -7.83 -2.80 -4.62
N ILE A 157 -7.15 -2.78 -3.46
CA ILE A 157 -7.03 -3.92 -2.53
C ILE A 157 -7.52 -3.54 -1.14
N GLY A 158 -8.00 -4.53 -0.38
CA GLY A 158 -8.50 -4.36 0.98
C GLY A 158 -7.51 -4.75 2.07
N MET A 159 -7.60 -4.06 3.20
CA MET A 159 -6.94 -4.40 4.46
C MET A 159 -7.91 -4.21 5.63
N SER A 160 -7.98 -5.20 6.52
CA SER A 160 -8.85 -5.14 7.70
C SER A 160 -8.11 -4.69 8.96
N GLY A 161 -8.84 -4.33 10.01
CA GLY A 161 -8.25 -4.11 11.34
C GLY A 161 -7.55 -5.36 11.87
N GLN A 162 -8.03 -6.56 11.53
CA GLN A 162 -7.34 -7.81 11.87
C GLN A 162 -6.00 -7.91 11.14
N ASP A 163 -5.95 -7.60 9.84
CA ASP A 163 -4.69 -7.57 9.09
C ASP A 163 -3.69 -6.59 9.71
N LEU A 164 -4.15 -5.41 10.15
CA LEU A 164 -3.31 -4.45 10.86
C LEU A 164 -2.74 -5.03 12.14
N CYS A 165 -3.55 -5.74 12.95
CA CYS A 165 -3.03 -6.41 14.15
C CYS A 165 -1.93 -7.43 13.80
N PHE A 166 -2.13 -8.28 12.79
CA PHE A 166 -1.10 -9.24 12.35
C PHE A 166 0.19 -8.54 11.90
N ILE A 167 0.07 -7.43 11.18
CA ILE A 167 1.23 -6.64 10.74
C ILE A 167 1.95 -6.01 11.92
N LEU A 168 1.20 -5.46 12.88
CA LEU A 168 1.75 -4.78 14.07
C LEU A 168 2.28 -5.77 15.13
N ASP A 169 1.83 -7.03 15.10
CA ASP A 169 2.41 -8.13 15.89
C ASP A 169 3.65 -8.73 15.22
N GLY A 170 3.95 -8.34 13.97
CA GLY A 170 5.14 -8.76 13.23
C GLY A 170 5.00 -10.09 12.49
N GLU A 171 3.78 -10.63 12.37
CA GLU A 171 3.50 -11.89 11.67
C GLU A 171 3.73 -11.79 10.15
N MET A 172 3.57 -10.59 9.59
CA MET A 172 3.88 -10.26 8.20
C MET A 172 4.21 -8.77 8.10
N SER A 173 5.24 -8.42 7.33
CA SER A 173 5.56 -6.99 7.12
C SER A 173 4.46 -6.28 6.33
N LEU A 174 4.29 -4.97 6.53
CA LEU A 174 3.30 -4.18 5.78
C LEU A 174 3.54 -4.26 4.27
N THR A 175 4.80 -4.19 3.86
CA THR A 175 5.19 -4.24 2.44
C THR A 175 4.91 -5.61 1.82
N ASP A 176 5.17 -6.70 2.55
CA ASP A 176 4.87 -8.05 2.05
C ASP A 176 3.35 -8.27 1.97
N SER A 177 2.60 -7.77 2.93
CA SER A 177 1.13 -7.82 2.92
C SER A 177 0.56 -7.10 1.69
N ILE A 178 1.01 -5.87 1.40
CA ILE A 178 0.56 -5.11 0.23
C ILE A 178 0.93 -5.83 -1.07
N GLU A 179 2.15 -6.35 -1.17
CA GLU A 179 2.64 -7.05 -2.36
C GLU A 179 1.87 -8.35 -2.62
N CYS A 180 1.72 -9.20 -1.60
CA CYS A 180 0.97 -10.46 -1.72
C CYS A 180 -0.51 -10.20 -2.04
N LYS A 181 -1.14 -9.22 -1.40
CA LYS A 181 -2.52 -8.82 -1.72
C LYS A 181 -2.66 -8.30 -3.14
N ALA A 182 -1.73 -7.45 -3.60
CA ALA A 182 -1.74 -6.91 -4.96
C ALA A 182 -1.54 -8.00 -6.02
N ARG A 183 -0.62 -8.95 -5.77
CA ARG A 183 -0.42 -10.12 -6.62
C ARG A 183 -1.66 -11.00 -6.68
N TRP A 184 -2.21 -11.35 -5.53
CA TRP A 184 -3.42 -12.16 -5.44
C TRP A 184 -4.61 -11.51 -6.15
N ALA A 185 -4.79 -10.19 -5.98
CA ALA A 185 -5.83 -9.44 -6.67
C ALA A 185 -5.64 -9.46 -8.19
N ALA A 186 -4.40 -9.32 -8.67
CA ALA A 186 -4.08 -9.41 -10.10
C ALA A 186 -4.31 -10.82 -10.68
N GLU A 187 -4.06 -11.88 -9.90
CA GLU A 187 -4.20 -13.28 -10.32
C GLU A 187 -5.66 -13.77 -10.26
N THR A 188 -6.46 -13.27 -9.31
CA THR A 188 -7.82 -13.78 -9.03
C THR A 188 -8.95 -12.82 -9.36
N GLY A 189 -8.66 -11.52 -9.52
CA GLY A 189 -9.66 -10.46 -9.59
C GLY A 189 -10.32 -10.12 -8.24
N GLY A 190 -9.90 -10.76 -7.14
CA GLY A 190 -10.46 -10.53 -5.83
C GLY A 190 -9.98 -9.23 -5.18
N PHE A 191 -10.85 -8.61 -4.39
CA PHE A 191 -10.53 -7.36 -3.68
C PHE A 191 -9.81 -7.55 -2.34
N TYR A 192 -10.15 -8.61 -1.59
CA TYR A 192 -9.65 -8.83 -0.24
C TYR A 192 -9.31 -10.29 0.02
N ILE A 193 -8.10 -10.51 0.50
CA ILE A 193 -7.63 -11.75 1.15
C ILE A 193 -6.99 -11.36 2.48
N SER A 194 -7.26 -12.08 3.56
CA SER A 194 -6.72 -11.73 4.88
C SER A 194 -5.22 -12.04 4.97
N VAL A 195 -4.48 -11.31 5.81
CA VAL A 195 -3.07 -11.63 6.12
C VAL A 195 -2.96 -13.03 6.71
N PHE A 196 -3.92 -13.42 7.55
CA PHE A 196 -3.99 -14.76 8.12
C PHE A 196 -4.01 -15.85 7.03
N ASP A 197 -4.85 -15.68 6.00
CA ASP A 197 -4.94 -16.64 4.90
C ASP A 197 -3.67 -16.64 4.04
N LEU A 198 -3.04 -15.47 3.83
CA LEU A 198 -1.76 -15.37 3.12
C LEU A 198 -0.63 -16.12 3.85
N VAL A 199 -0.55 -15.94 5.17
CA VAL A 199 0.45 -16.62 6.02
C VAL A 199 0.23 -18.13 6.02
N ARG A 200 -1.01 -18.60 6.15
CA ARG A 200 -1.32 -20.05 6.15
C ARG A 200 -1.24 -20.69 4.76
N GLY A 201 -1.51 -19.93 3.71
CA GLY A 201 -1.44 -20.37 2.32
C GLY A 201 -0.01 -20.49 1.78
N GLY A 202 1.02 -20.11 2.57
CA GLY A 202 2.42 -20.19 2.16
C GLY A 202 2.81 -19.15 1.11
N MET A 203 1.99 -18.11 0.89
CA MET A 203 2.28 -17.03 -0.04
C MET A 203 3.19 -16.00 0.66
N GLN A 204 4.43 -16.40 0.94
CA GLN A 204 5.52 -15.50 1.30
C GLN A 204 6.29 -15.12 0.03
N ARG A 205 6.98 -13.97 0.03
CA ARG A 205 7.81 -13.53 -1.12
C ARG A 205 8.59 -14.71 -1.68
N GLY A 206 8.55 -14.84 -3.01
CA GLY A 206 9.22 -15.92 -3.72
C GLY A 206 10.63 -16.14 -3.19
N SER A 207 10.89 -17.36 -2.76
CA SER A 207 12.24 -17.91 -2.62
C SER A 207 12.99 -17.88 -3.94
#